data_AF-A0AAD1TZB2-F1
#
_entry.id   AF-A0AAD1TZB2-F1
#
_cell.length_a   1.000
_cell.length_b   1.000
_cell.length_c   1.000
_cell.angle_alpha   90.00
_cell.angle_beta   90.00
_cell.angle_gamma   90.00
#
_symmetry.space_group_name_H-M   'P 1'
#
loop_
_entity.id
_entity.type
_entity.pdbx_description
1 polymer ?
#
loop_
_entity_poly.entity_id
_entity_poly.type
_entity_poly.pdbx_seq_one_letter_code
_entity_poly.pdbx_strand_id
1 'polypeptide(L)'
;MKVLQSLLTTLIGCKRMKTLFEDIVSKKTKQFIFKVEQDSDGTYQVTQQALRVYPDGRTSVQSEKKWQYETLIDLRDGEFKASRQGKLFLDDQFWVGKTV
;
A
#
# COMPACT_ATOMS: atom_id res chain seq x y z
N MET A 1 17.24 -30.58 11.31
CA MET A 1 17.73 -29.44 10.51
C MET A 1 16.85 -29.03 9.31
N LYS A 2 15.71 -29.66 9.03
CA LYS A 2 14.85 -29.27 7.88
C LYS A 2 13.94 -28.06 8.15
N VAL A 3 13.55 -27.84 9.41
CA VAL A 3 12.64 -26.74 9.82
C VAL A 3 13.30 -25.37 9.71
N LEU A 4 14.58 -25.25 10.09
CA LEU A 4 15.32 -24.00 9.99
C LEU A 4 15.57 -23.58 8.53
N GLN A 5 15.88 -24.55 7.66
CA GLN A 5 16.05 -24.29 6.23
C GLN A 5 14.74 -23.82 5.60
N SER A 6 13.61 -24.47 5.90
CA SER A 6 12.27 -24.04 5.45
C SER A 6 11.94 -22.61 5.91
N LEU A 7 12.19 -22.28 7.17
CA LEU A 7 11.98 -20.92 7.71
C LEU A 7 12.85 -19.89 7.00
N LEU A 8 14.11 -20.21 6.71
CA LEU A 8 14.97 -19.35 5.90
C LEU A 8 14.41 -19.17 4.49
N THR A 9 13.94 -20.21 3.80
CA THR A 9 13.36 -20.08 2.46
C THR A 9 12.09 -19.23 2.47
N THR A 10 11.26 -19.34 3.52
CA THR A 10 10.06 -18.50 3.69
C THR A 10 10.41 -17.05 4.01
N LEU A 11 11.47 -16.80 4.78
CA LEU A 11 11.97 -15.46 5.10
C LEU A 11 12.69 -14.80 3.91
N ILE A 12 13.37 -15.59 3.07
CA ILE A 12 14.00 -15.15 1.81
C ILE A 12 12.94 -14.88 0.73
N GLY A 13 11.84 -15.65 0.74
CA GLY A 13 10.68 -15.44 -0.15
C GLY A 13 9.68 -14.39 0.34
N CYS A 14 9.85 -13.84 1.56
CA CYS A 14 9.03 -12.75 2.06
C CYS A 14 9.51 -11.46 1.40
N LYS A 15 8.97 -11.14 0.22
CA LYS A 15 9.18 -9.88 -0.49
C LYS A 15 9.10 -8.73 0.52
N ARG A 16 10.24 -8.12 0.83
CA ARG A 16 10.29 -7.01 1.80
C ARG A 16 9.61 -5.82 1.14
N MET A 17 8.42 -5.48 1.61
CA MET A 17 7.69 -4.31 1.17
C MET A 17 8.03 -3.13 2.07
N LYS A 18 8.49 -2.03 1.46
CA LYS A 18 8.72 -0.76 2.14
C LYS A 18 7.49 0.12 1.95
N THR A 19 6.82 0.49 3.03
CA THR A 19 5.75 1.50 2.95
C THR A 19 6.34 2.87 2.65
N LEU A 20 5.87 3.49 1.57
CA LEU A 20 6.29 4.82 1.12
C LEU A 20 5.32 5.89 1.59
N PHE A 21 4.03 5.58 1.60
CA PHE A 21 2.96 6.48 2.02
C PHE A 21 1.80 5.67 2.60
N GLU A 22 1.18 6.18 3.65
CA GLU A 22 -0.02 5.62 4.25
C GLU A 22 -0.94 6.74 4.75
N ASP A 23 -2.20 6.71 4.30
CA ASP A 23 -3.27 7.57 4.80
C ASP A 23 -4.43 6.71 5.28
N ILE A 24 -4.71 6.77 6.58
CA ILE A 24 -5.81 6.05 7.23
C ILE A 24 -6.83 7.06 7.75
N VAL A 25 -8.02 7.04 7.15
CA VAL A 25 -9.14 7.89 7.56
C VAL A 25 -10.20 7.06 8.26
N SER A 26 -10.27 7.20 9.57
CA SER A 26 -11.28 6.53 10.41
C SER A 26 -12.54 7.37 10.60
N LYS A 27 -13.69 6.71 10.54
CA LYS A 27 -15.03 7.23 10.88
C LYS A 27 -15.69 6.26 11.85
N LYS A 28 -16.82 6.65 12.45
CA LYS A 28 -17.54 5.84 13.46
C LYS A 28 -17.79 4.38 13.05
N THR A 29 -18.13 4.17 11.78
CA THR A 29 -18.55 2.86 11.25
C THR A 29 -17.71 2.39 10.05
N LYS A 30 -16.75 3.20 9.61
CA LYS A 30 -15.99 2.96 8.38
C LYS A 30 -14.54 3.36 8.59
N GLN A 31 -13.63 2.71 7.90
CA GLN A 31 -12.23 3.12 7.80
C GLN A 31 -11.80 3.04 6.34
N PHE A 32 -11.07 4.04 5.88
CA PHE A 32 -10.51 4.07 4.53
C PHE A 32 -9.00 4.05 4.65
N ILE A 33 -8.36 3.13 3.95
CA ILE A 33 -6.91 2.95 3.98
C ILE A 33 -6.40 3.16 2.56
N PHE A 34 -5.39 4.00 2.42
CA PHE A 34 -4.65 4.16 1.18
C PHE A 34 -3.17 3.96 1.49
N LYS A 35 -2.55 3.00 0.81
CA LYS A 35 -1.16 2.60 1.06
C LYS A 35 -0.40 2.51 -0.25
N VAL A 36 0.82 3.06 -0.26
CA VAL A 36 1.78 2.91 -1.34
C VAL A 36 3.00 2.21 -0.81
N GLU A 37 3.39 1.13 -1.46
CA GLU A 37 4.48 0.27 -1.04
C GLU A 37 5.44 0.04 -2.21
N GLN A 38 6.73 0.01 -1.92
CA GLN A 38 7.76 -0.44 -2.85
C GLN A 38 8.14 -1.87 -2.50
N ASP A 39 8.12 -2.74 -3.49
CA ASP A 39 8.56 -4.10 -3.39
C ASP A 39 10.09 -4.18 -3.55
N SER A 40 10.68 -5.29 -3.10
CA SER A 40 12.11 -5.56 -3.14
C SER A 40 12.70 -5.62 -4.56
N ASP A 41 11.89 -5.88 -5.57
CA ASP A 41 12.27 -5.83 -6.99
C ASP A 41 12.21 -4.41 -7.59
N GLY A 42 11.87 -3.41 -6.78
CA GLY A 42 11.79 -2.01 -7.16
C GLY A 42 10.42 -1.58 -7.71
N THR A 43 9.49 -2.53 -7.92
CA THR A 43 8.11 -2.23 -8.35
C THR A 43 7.30 -1.63 -7.21
N TYR A 44 6.14 -1.06 -7.55
CA TYR A 44 5.27 -0.36 -6.60
C TYR A 44 3.88 -0.96 -6.58
N GLN A 45 3.30 -1.07 -5.39
CA GLN A 45 1.93 -1.47 -5.18
C GLN A 45 1.17 -0.33 -4.50
N VAL A 46 0.00 0.01 -5.04
CA VAL A 46 -0.96 0.91 -4.41
C VAL A 46 -2.17 0.11 -3.99
N THR A 47 -2.54 0.17 -2.71
CA THR A 47 -3.74 -0.47 -2.17
C THR A 47 -4.68 0.59 -1.62
N GLN A 48 -5.95 0.53 -2.04
CA GLN A 48 -7.02 1.33 -1.48
C GLN A 48 -8.13 0.43 -0.94
N GLN A 49 -8.43 0.54 0.35
CA GLN A 49 -9.44 -0.25 1.01
C GLN A 49 -10.51 0.63 1.67
N ALA A 50 -11.74 0.12 1.68
CA ALA A 50 -12.80 0.60 2.56
C ALA A 50 -13.22 -0.55 3.47
N LEU A 51 -13.21 -0.30 4.77
CA LEU A 51 -13.52 -1.27 5.82
C LEU A 51 -14.77 -0.83 6.57
N ARG A 52 -15.56 -1.79 7.03
CA ARG A 52 -16.60 -1.61 8.05
C ARG A 52 -15.95 -1.79 9.42
N VAL A 53 -16.21 -0.86 10.34
CA VAL A 53 -15.79 -0.94 11.76
C VAL A 53 -16.99 -1.29 12.63
N TYR A 54 -16.98 -2.47 13.26
CA TYR A 54 -18.06 -2.93 14.12
C TYR A 54 -17.98 -2.30 15.52
N PRO A 55 -19.07 -2.30 16.31
CA PRO A 55 -19.09 -1.71 17.65
C PRO A 55 -18.05 -2.31 18.62
N ASP A 56 -17.65 -3.56 18.39
CA ASP A 56 -16.63 -4.27 19.16
C ASP A 56 -15.18 -3.98 18.68
N GLY A 57 -15.02 -3.05 17.73
CA GLY A 57 -13.73 -2.65 17.18
C GLY A 57 -13.21 -3.56 16.06
N ARG A 58 -13.86 -4.68 15.76
CA ARG A 58 -13.46 -5.53 14.63
C ARG A 58 -13.66 -4.78 13.31
N THR A 59 -12.82 -5.10 12.33
CA THR A 59 -12.91 -4.54 10.98
C THR A 59 -13.14 -5.62 9.93
N SER A 60 -13.91 -5.31 8.90
CA SER A 60 -14.10 -6.17 7.73
C SER A 60 -13.91 -5.35 6.46
N VAL A 61 -13.05 -5.83 5.54
CA VAL A 61 -12.85 -5.21 4.23
C VAL A 61 -14.15 -5.34 3.43
N GLN A 62 -14.70 -4.22 3.00
CA GLN A 62 -15.91 -4.14 2.16
C GLN A 62 -15.55 -4.00 0.68
N SER A 63 -14.47 -3.28 0.40
CA SER A 63 -13.92 -3.16 -0.94
C SER A 63 -12.41 -2.97 -0.89
N GLU A 64 -11.72 -3.52 -1.87
CA GLU A 64 -10.30 -3.34 -2.09
C GLU A 64 -10.05 -3.08 -3.57
N LYS A 65 -9.17 -2.13 -3.87
CA LYS A 65 -8.54 -1.95 -5.18
C LYS A 65 -7.03 -1.98 -5.02
N LYS A 66 -6.37 -2.66 -5.94
CA LYS A 66 -4.92 -2.75 -6.01
C LYS A 66 -4.44 -2.40 -7.40
N TRP A 67 -3.35 -1.66 -7.47
CA TRP A 67 -2.63 -1.37 -8.70
C TRP A 67 -1.16 -1.68 -8.52
N GLN A 68 -0.55 -2.25 -9.54
CA GLN A 68 0.89 -2.50 -9.61
C GLN A 68 1.51 -1.60 -10.68
N TYR A 69 2.66 -1.03 -10.38
CA TYR A 69 3.41 -0.15 -11.28
C TYR A 69 4.87 -0.59 -11.32
N GLU A 70 5.45 -0.67 -12.50
CA GLU A 70 6.84 -1.12 -12.68
C GLU A 70 7.83 0.00 -12.34
N THR A 71 7.51 1.22 -12.74
CA THR A 71 8.41 2.37 -12.59
C THR A 71 7.79 3.49 -11.74
N LEU A 72 8.65 4.43 -11.30
CA LEU A 72 8.19 5.65 -10.62
C LEU A 72 7.31 6.53 -11.52
N ILE A 73 7.55 6.52 -12.83
CA ILE A 73 6.77 7.27 -13.82
C ILE A 73 5.36 6.69 -13.88
N ASP A 74 5.23 5.38 -14.04
CA ASP A 74 3.93 4.69 -14.06
C ASP A 74 3.16 4.90 -12.75
N LEU A 75 3.87 4.85 -11.61
CA LEU A 75 3.28 5.14 -10.31
C LEU A 75 2.73 6.57 -10.27
N ARG A 76 3.50 7.56 -10.73
CA ARG A 76 3.06 8.97 -10.71
C ARG A 76 1.84 9.22 -11.57
N ASP A 77 1.71 8.50 -12.69
CA ASP A 77 0.58 8.61 -13.61
C ASP A 77 -0.58 7.66 -13.31
N GLY A 78 -0.46 6.85 -12.25
CA GLY A 78 -1.39 5.80 -11.89
C GLY A 78 -2.85 6.22 -11.73
N GLU A 79 -3.75 5.28 -12.00
CA GLU A 79 -5.21 5.46 -11.95
C GLU A 79 -5.74 5.99 -10.61
N PHE A 80 -5.02 5.71 -9.51
CA PHE A 80 -5.41 6.15 -8.17
C PHE A 80 -5.44 7.67 -8.00
N LYS A 81 -4.83 8.44 -8.92
CA LYS A 81 -4.74 9.92 -8.86
C LYS A 81 -6.09 10.64 -8.90
N ALA A 82 -7.14 9.95 -9.37
CA ALA A 82 -8.51 10.48 -9.33
C ALA A 82 -9.07 10.58 -7.89
N SER A 83 -8.53 9.78 -6.96
CA SER A 83 -9.00 9.76 -5.56
C SER A 83 -8.36 10.89 -4.72
N ARG A 84 -9.06 11.32 -3.66
CA ARG A 84 -8.51 12.31 -2.70
C ARG A 84 -7.18 11.85 -2.10
N GLN A 85 -7.11 10.59 -1.65
CA GLN A 85 -5.91 10.05 -1.00
C GLN A 85 -4.76 9.88 -2.00
N GLY A 86 -5.08 9.55 -3.25
CA GLY A 86 -4.12 9.55 -4.35
C GLY A 86 -3.50 10.93 -4.60
N LYS A 87 -4.31 12.00 -4.58
CA LYS A 87 -3.79 13.37 -4.69
C LYS A 87 -2.87 13.74 -3.53
N LEU A 88 -3.24 13.37 -2.29
CA LEU A 88 -2.38 13.58 -1.12
C LEU A 88 -1.02 12.89 -1.27
N PHE A 89 -1.00 11.67 -1.82
CA PHE A 89 0.26 10.99 -2.12
C PHE A 89 1.08 11.71 -3.19
N LEU A 90 0.45 12.26 -4.24
CA LEU A 90 1.17 13.01 -5.29
C LEU A 90 1.77 14.32 -4.78
N ASP A 91 1.19 14.90 -3.72
CA ASP A 91 1.68 16.10 -3.04
C ASP A 91 2.68 15.79 -1.90
N ASP A 92 2.93 14.50 -1.60
CA ASP A 92 3.79 14.07 -0.49
C ASP A 92 5.27 14.35 -0.74
N GLN A 93 6.03 14.55 0.36
CA GLN A 93 7.48 14.80 0.31
C GLN A 93 8.27 13.63 -0.27
N PHE A 94 7.71 12.43 -0.35
CA PHE A 94 8.27 11.28 -1.05
C PHE A 94 8.80 11.62 -2.45
N TRP A 95 8.14 12.55 -3.15
CA TRP A 95 8.51 12.94 -4.52
C TRP A 95 9.65 13.95 -4.61
N VAL A 96 10.05 14.58 -3.50
CA VAL A 96 11.12 15.60 -3.52
C VAL A 96 12.45 14.93 -3.90
N GLY A 97 13.09 15.45 -4.95
CA GLY A 97 14.34 14.91 -5.48
C GLY A 97 14.18 13.62 -6.29
N LYS A 98 12.95 13.17 -6.56
CA LYS A 98 12.67 12.08 -7.51
C LYS A 98 12.49 12.70 -8.89
N THR A 99 13.44 12.48 -9.79
CA THR A 99 13.26 12.79 -11.21
C THR A 99 12.35 11.74 -11.83
N VAL A 100 11.24 12.22 -12.40
CA VAL A 100 10.19 11.43 -13.06
C VAL A 100 10.14 11.90 -14.51
#